data_AF-A0A929VBB9-F1
#
_entry.id   AF-A0A929VBB9-F1
#
_cell.length_a   1.000
_cell.length_b   1.000
_cell.length_c   1.000
_cell.angle_alpha   90.00
_cell.angle_beta   90.00
_cell.angle_gamma   90.00
#
_symmetry.space_group_name_H-M   'P 1'
#
loop_
_entity.id
_entity.type
_entity.pdbx_description
1 polymer ?
#
loop_
_entity_poly.entity_id
_entity_poly.type
_entity_poly.pdbx_seq_one_letter_code
_entity_poly.pdbx_strand_id
1 'polypeptide(L)'
;MKIGQNDLNERSDLVREETEIEDLYEKGDFAWAPAGRENKKKIVRVMDVAYLQPEEAPFPLEKTKKLIRRLPPEDYEEVCRGLERLLRCLKSRAKAMESN
;
A
#
# COMPACT_ATOMS: atom_id res chain seq x y z
N MET A 1 -36.31 9.52 -47.24
CA MET A 1 -35.97 10.51 -46.20
C MET A 1 -36.28 9.88 -44.84
N LYS A 2 -35.26 9.34 -44.18
CA LYS A 2 -35.32 8.82 -42.80
C LYS A 2 -34.01 9.25 -42.14
N ILE A 3 -34.15 9.93 -41.02
CA ILE A 3 -33.09 10.55 -40.25
C ILE A 3 -32.43 9.41 -39.47
N GLY A 4 -31.16 9.13 -39.74
CA GLY A 4 -30.39 8.15 -38.97
C GLY A 4 -29.88 8.82 -37.70
N GLN A 5 -30.46 8.48 -36.56
CA GLN A 5 -29.72 8.45 -35.30
C GLN A 5 -28.88 7.18 -35.30
N ASN A 6 -27.61 7.31 -34.86
CA ASN A 6 -26.58 6.30 -34.52
C ASN A 6 -25.22 6.90 -34.93
N ASP A 7 -24.14 6.97 -34.15
CA ASP A 7 -23.80 6.30 -32.91
C ASP A 7 -22.74 7.14 -32.16
N LEU A 8 -22.96 7.30 -30.86
CA LEU A 8 -21.96 7.16 -29.79
C LEU A 8 -20.56 7.75 -30.05
N ASN A 9 -20.39 8.99 -29.59
CA ASN A 9 -19.26 9.48 -28.80
C ASN A 9 -17.91 8.79 -29.12
N GLU A 10 -17.24 9.34 -30.12
CA GLU A 10 -15.89 8.98 -30.52
C GLU A 10 -14.96 8.93 -29.31
N ARG A 11 -14.46 7.71 -29.08
CA ARG A 11 -13.23 7.33 -28.39
C ARG A 11 -12.25 8.50 -28.27
N SER A 12 -12.19 9.08 -27.07
CA SER A 12 -10.94 9.64 -26.54
C SER A 12 -10.49 8.72 -25.40
N ASP A 13 -10.01 7.56 -25.82
CA ASP A 13 -8.80 6.91 -25.35
C ASP A 13 -8.07 7.67 -24.23
N LEU A 14 -8.50 7.43 -23.00
CA LEU A 14 -7.64 7.44 -21.83
C LEU A 14 -7.78 6.05 -21.20
N VAL A 15 -7.43 5.04 -21.99
CA VAL A 15 -6.79 3.84 -21.44
C VAL A 15 -5.54 4.38 -20.77
N ARG A 16 -5.65 4.64 -19.46
CA ARG A 16 -4.47 4.80 -18.63
C ARG A 16 -3.70 3.51 -18.88
N GLU A 17 -2.56 3.59 -19.56
CA GLU A 17 -1.54 2.56 -19.45
C GLU A 17 -1.25 2.45 -17.96
N GLU A 18 -1.96 1.53 -17.31
CA GLU A 18 -1.56 0.94 -16.05
C GLU A 18 -0.26 0.22 -16.41
N THR A 19 0.83 0.97 -16.37
CA THR A 19 2.15 0.39 -16.22
C THR A 19 2.03 -0.48 -14.98
N GLU A 20 1.92 -1.79 -15.18
CA GLU A 20 2.09 -2.79 -14.13
C GLU A 20 3.50 -2.58 -13.59
N ILE A 21 3.65 -1.62 -12.67
CA ILE A 21 4.79 -1.58 -11.79
C ILE A 21 4.61 -2.84 -10.96
N GLU A 22 5.27 -3.92 -11.36
CA GLU A 22 5.42 -5.09 -10.50
C GLU A 22 5.90 -4.55 -9.15
N ASP A 23 5.14 -4.80 -8.08
CA ASP A 23 5.51 -4.46 -6.70
C ASP A 23 6.77 -5.28 -6.32
N LEU A 24 7.91 -4.92 -6.89
CA LEU A 24 9.22 -5.48 -6.62
C LEU A 24 9.65 -4.95 -5.25
N TYR A 25 9.55 -5.80 -4.24
CA TYR A 25 9.98 -5.49 -2.89
C TYR A 25 11.46 -5.80 -2.73
N GLU A 26 12.16 -4.93 -2.00
CA GLU A 26 13.51 -5.17 -1.53
C GLU A 26 13.54 -5.29 0.00
N LYS A 27 14.54 -6.01 0.51
CA LYS A 27 14.76 -6.10 1.95
C LYS A 27 15.01 -4.70 2.52
N GLY A 28 14.19 -4.32 3.50
CA GLY A 28 14.23 -3.00 4.13
C GLY A 28 13.11 -2.07 3.69
N ASP A 29 12.40 -2.37 2.59
CA ASP A 29 11.22 -1.61 2.17
C ASP A 29 10.10 -1.62 3.23
N PHE A 30 9.19 -0.66 3.10
CA PHE A 30 7.94 -0.63 3.86
C PHE A 30 6.74 -0.93 2.95
N ALA A 31 5.80 -1.68 3.51
CA ALA A 31 4.58 -2.08 2.80
C ALA A 31 3.37 -1.99 3.73
N TRP A 32 2.20 -1.78 3.13
CA TRP A 32 0.93 -2.02 3.79
C TRP A 32 0.60 -3.50 3.72
N ALA A 33 0.48 -4.14 4.88
CA ALA A 33 0.03 -5.52 4.98
C ALA A 33 -0.95 -5.68 6.15
N PRO A 34 -1.90 -6.62 6.05
CA PRO A 34 -2.70 -7.00 7.20
C PRO A 34 -1.82 -7.78 8.18
N ALA A 35 -1.78 -7.33 9.45
CA ALA A 35 -0.85 -7.87 10.44
C ALA A 35 -1.39 -7.92 11.87
N GLY A 36 -1.00 -8.96 12.60
CA GLY A 36 -1.43 -9.25 13.97
C GLY A 36 -2.72 -10.06 14.05
N ARG A 37 -3.16 -10.40 15.27
CA ARG A 37 -4.32 -11.28 15.52
C ARG A 37 -5.61 -10.81 14.86
N GLU A 38 -5.81 -9.51 14.73
CA GLU A 38 -7.02 -8.90 14.16
C GLU A 38 -6.93 -8.65 12.65
N ASN A 39 -5.81 -8.99 12.01
CA ASN A 39 -5.58 -8.81 10.57
C ASN A 39 -5.79 -7.36 10.07
N LYS A 40 -5.53 -6.36 10.92
CA LYS A 40 -5.68 -4.94 10.57
C LYS A 40 -4.56 -4.48 9.63
N LYS A 41 -4.89 -3.56 8.73
CA LYS A 41 -3.92 -2.90 7.83
C LYS A 41 -2.87 -2.16 8.67
N LYS A 42 -1.59 -2.50 8.47
CA LYS A 42 -0.44 -1.91 9.18
C LYS A 42 0.72 -1.69 8.22
N ILE A 43 1.60 -0.77 8.58
CA ILE A 43 2.91 -0.63 7.94
C ILE A 43 3.81 -1.71 8.50
N VAL A 44 4.40 -2.51 7.61
CA VAL A 44 5.37 -3.55 7.92
C VAL A 44 6.67 -3.27 7.20
N ARG A 45 7.78 -3.78 7.75
CA ARG A 45 9.09 -3.73 7.10
C ARG A 45 9.36 -5.08 6.43
N VAL A 46 9.79 -5.06 5.19
CA VAL A 46 10.21 -6.24 4.44
C VAL A 46 11.52 -6.74 5.06
N MET A 47 11.50 -7.94 5.63
CA MET A 47 12.67 -8.55 6.29
C MET A 47 13.48 -9.45 5.36
N ASP A 48 12.80 -10.09 4.41
CA ASP A 48 13.38 -10.96 3.41
C ASP A 48 12.42 -11.07 2.21
N VAL A 49 12.96 -11.38 1.03
CA VAL A 49 12.18 -11.55 -0.20
C VAL A 49 12.62 -12.84 -0.86
N ALA A 50 11.68 -13.78 -0.97
CA ALA A 50 11.90 -15.06 -1.61
C ALA A 50 10.96 -15.21 -2.81
N TYR A 51 11.53 -15.53 -3.96
CA TYR A 51 10.78 -15.89 -5.16
C TYR A 51 10.71 -17.41 -5.24
N LEU A 52 9.49 -17.94 -5.16
CA LEU A 52 9.22 -19.38 -5.12
C LEU A 52 8.57 -19.80 -6.43
N GLN A 53 8.83 -21.04 -6.87
CA GLN A 53 8.02 -21.63 -7.93
C GLN A 53 6.58 -21.84 -7.44
N PRO A 54 5.58 -21.88 -8.35
CA PRO A 54 4.18 -22.07 -7.95
C PRO A 54 3.93 -23.27 -7.04
N GLU A 55 4.67 -24.35 -7.25
CA GLU A 55 4.57 -25.60 -6.49
C GLU A 55 5.19 -25.50 -5.08
N GLU A 56 6.09 -24.54 -4.89
CA GLU A 56 6.80 -24.28 -3.62
C GLU A 56 6.09 -23.21 -2.78
N ALA A 57 5.08 -22.55 -3.35
CA ALA A 57 4.37 -21.46 -2.68
C ALA A 57 3.59 -21.99 -1.45
N PRO A 58 3.75 -21.36 -0.27
CA PRO A 58 3.10 -21.82 0.96
C PRO A 58 1.58 -21.66 0.94
N PHE A 59 1.06 -20.84 0.02
CA PHE A 59 -0.36 -20.57 -0.14
C PHE A 59 -0.75 -20.58 -1.62
N PRO A 60 -1.99 -20.99 -1.98
CA PRO A 60 -2.46 -20.96 -3.35
C PRO A 60 -2.35 -19.56 -3.96
N LEU A 61 -1.74 -19.47 -5.14
CA LEU A 61 -1.46 -18.21 -5.81
C LEU A 61 -2.73 -17.42 -6.15
N GLU A 62 -3.84 -18.11 -6.42
CA GLU A 62 -5.13 -17.47 -6.76
C GLU A 62 -5.72 -16.67 -5.58
N LYS A 63 -5.34 -17.02 -4.34
CA LYS A 63 -5.87 -16.40 -3.12
C LYS A 63 -4.93 -15.37 -2.50
N THR A 64 -3.64 -15.41 -2.83
CA THR A 64 -2.58 -14.72 -2.07
C THR A 64 -2.18 -13.36 -2.66
N LYS A 65 -2.24 -13.21 -3.99
CA LYS A 65 -1.57 -12.12 -4.73
C LYS A 65 -2.05 -10.66 -4.46
N LYS A 66 -3.08 -10.41 -3.64
CA LYS A 66 -3.72 -9.07 -3.53
C LYS A 66 -3.70 -8.39 -2.15
N LEU A 67 -2.99 -8.94 -1.16
CA LEU A 67 -3.06 -8.45 0.23
C LEU A 67 -1.96 -7.47 0.64
N ILE A 68 -0.81 -7.45 -0.04
CA ILE A 68 0.34 -6.61 0.31
C ILE A 68 0.50 -5.56 -0.79
N ARG A 69 0.65 -4.28 -0.39
CA ARG A 69 0.90 -3.17 -1.31
C ARG A 69 2.11 -2.38 -0.85
N ARG A 70 2.99 -1.98 -1.78
CA ARG A 70 4.15 -1.14 -1.44
C ARG A 70 3.66 0.19 -0.90
N LEU A 71 4.37 0.73 0.10
CA LEU A 71 4.18 2.11 0.52
C LEU A 71 5.03 2.98 -0.41
N PRO A 72 4.42 3.77 -1.31
CA PRO A 72 5.17 4.59 -2.25
C PRO A 72 5.80 5.81 -1.52
N PRO A 73 6.94 6.34 -1.99
CA PRO A 73 7.66 7.47 -1.39
C PRO A 73 6.80 8.66 -0.96
N GLU A 74 5.75 8.95 -1.73
CA GLU A 74 4.85 10.07 -1.54
C GLU A 74 3.98 9.92 -0.29
N ASP A 75 3.65 8.69 0.09
CA ASP A 75 2.85 8.38 1.27
C ASP A 75 3.68 8.41 2.57
N TYR A 76 5.03 8.35 2.49
CA TYR A 76 5.89 8.39 3.67
C TYR A 76 5.76 9.72 4.42
N GLU A 77 5.58 10.82 3.70
CA GLU A 77 5.46 12.15 4.29
C GLU A 77 4.25 12.24 5.24
N GLU A 78 3.11 11.66 4.85
CA GLU A 78 1.92 11.65 5.69
C GLU A 78 2.12 10.80 6.95
N VAL A 79 2.75 9.63 6.80
CA VAL A 79 3.09 8.75 7.92
C VAL A 79 4.06 9.42 8.88
N CYS A 80 5.13 10.06 8.37
CA CYS A 80 6.11 10.80 9.15
C CYS A 80 5.44 11.96 9.92
N ARG A 81 4.58 12.75 9.27
CA ARG A 81 3.81 13.82 9.94
C ARG A 81 2.96 13.28 11.09
N GLY A 82 2.33 12.11 10.90
CA GLY A 82 1.55 11.44 11.94
C GLY A 82 2.41 11.02 13.14
N LEU A 83 3.55 10.39 12.88
CA LEU A 83 4.49 9.93 13.91
C LEU A 83 5.10 11.10 14.70
N GLU A 84 5.48 12.19 14.01
CA GLU A 84 5.99 13.39 14.67
C GLU A 84 4.97 14.02 15.62
N ARG A 85 3.70 14.07 15.22
CA ARG A 85 2.62 14.56 16.09
C ARG A 85 2.49 13.70 17.34
N LEU A 86 2.49 12.38 17.19
CA LEU A 86 2.44 11.45 18.33
C LEU A 86 3.65 11.61 19.25
N LEU A 87 4.85 11.70 18.67
CA LEU A 87 6.08 11.90 19.44
C LEU A 87 6.04 13.20 20.24
N ARG A 88 5.53 14.30 19.65
CA ARG A 88 5.33 15.57 20.37
C ARG A 88 4.37 15.39 21.55
N CYS A 89 3.23 14.73 21.35
CA CYS A 89 2.27 14.48 22.43
C CYS A 89 2.87 13.65 23.58
N LEU A 90 3.63 12.59 23.25
CA LEU A 90 4.29 11.74 24.24
C LEU A 90 5.34 12.50 25.04
N LYS A 91 6.18 13.33 24.37
CA LYS A 91 7.18 14.18 25.03
C LYS A 91 6.54 15.18 25.99
N SER A 92 5.47 15.86 25.56
CA SER A 92 4.74 16.79 26.42
C SER A 92 4.18 16.11 27.66
N ARG A 93 3.64 14.89 27.50
CA ARG A 93 3.09 14.10 28.62
C ARG A 93 4.19 13.60 29.57
N ALA A 94 5.34 13.18 29.07
CA ALA A 94 6.49 12.81 29.89
C ALA A 94 6.96 13.98 30.77
N LYS A 95 7.12 15.17 30.17
CA LYS A 95 7.49 16.39 30.89
C LYS A 95 6.49 16.78 31.98
N ALA A 96 5.19 16.57 31.73
CA ALA A 96 4.14 16.83 32.71
C ALA A 96 4.20 15.85 33.91
N MET A 97 4.68 14.63 33.70
CA MET A 97 4.86 13.64 34.77
C MET A 97 6.13 13.86 35.58
N GLU A 98 7.19 14.42 34.99
CA GLU A 98 8.45 14.76 35.69
C GLU A 98 8.33 16.03 36.55
N SER A 99 7.36 16.89 36.26
CA SER A 99 7.12 18.14 37.00
C SER A 99 6.24 17.97 38.25
N ASN A 100 5.93 16.73 38.66
CA ASN A 100 5.02 16.37 39.74
C ASN A 100 5.68 15.38 40.70
#